data_AF-F7AZS8-F1
#
_entry.id   AF-F7AZS8-F1
#
_cell.length_a   1.000
_cell.length_b   1.000
_cell.length_c   1.000
_cell.angle_alpha   90.00
_cell.angle_beta   90.00
_cell.angle_gamma   90.00
#
_symmetry.space_group_name_H-M   'P 1'
#
loop_
_entity.id
_entity.type
_entity.pdbx_description
1 polymer ?
#
loop_
_entity_poly.entity_id
_entity_poly.type
_entity_poly.pdbx_seq_one_letter_code
_entity_poly.pdbx_strand_id
1 'polypeptide(L)'
;MRQDGYLPSMLRLLHDGSILPGGANPTPEEVKLRLEIRSKTSQALTNIVSSNTDGDQKRIESHVLRHLEMIRRVSEDLFESLVEKNHTGASSESAESPTRHPVAETLKNAESIIHSLREIMELVNYKVQRLAINELGGLFCVAEILILHCSSKHDEEAQEETGSRLRQYSGRILTNLTYADNLNKVLLMNMRGLLETVR
;
A
#
# COMPACT_ATOMS: atom_id res chain seq x y z
N MET A 1 -18.55 -8.80 14.07
CA MET A 1 -17.26 -8.43 13.43
C MET A 1 -17.29 -7.05 12.76
N ARG A 2 -18.16 -6.76 11.78
CA ARG A 2 -18.30 -5.40 11.21
C ARG A 2 -18.85 -4.36 12.20
N GLN A 3 -19.79 -4.74 13.05
CA GLN A 3 -20.45 -3.84 14.00
C GLN A 3 -19.70 -3.64 15.33
N ASP A 4 -18.65 -4.42 15.59
CA ASP A 4 -17.94 -4.39 16.88
C ASP A 4 -16.65 -3.54 16.86
N GLY A 5 -16.42 -2.75 15.81
CA GLY A 5 -15.25 -1.87 15.73
C GLY A 5 -13.90 -2.58 15.51
N TYR A 6 -13.88 -3.82 15.03
CA TYR A 6 -12.63 -4.52 14.71
C TYR A 6 -11.94 -4.02 13.44
N LEU A 7 -12.68 -3.39 12.51
CA LEU A 7 -12.15 -2.92 11.23
C LEU A 7 -11.07 -1.83 11.43
N PRO A 8 -11.28 -0.77 12.25
CA PRO A 8 -10.22 0.18 12.58
C PRO A 8 -8.97 -0.44 13.21
N SER A 9 -9.13 -1.43 14.10
CA SER A 9 -8.00 -2.13 14.73
C SER A 9 -7.23 -2.99 13.73
N MET A 10 -7.91 -3.67 12.81
CA MET A 10 -7.28 -4.42 11.71
C MET A 10 -6.53 -3.50 10.75
N LEU A 11 -7.09 -2.33 10.42
CA LEU A 11 -6.42 -1.34 9.58
C LEU A 11 -5.16 -0.78 10.24
N ARG A 12 -5.17 -0.59 11.57
CA ARG A 12 -3.98 -0.20 12.33
C ARG A 12 -2.88 -1.25 12.27
N LEU A 13 -3.24 -2.54 12.35
CA LEU A 13 -2.29 -3.65 12.22
C LEU A 13 -1.73 -3.80 10.79
N LEU A 14 -2.54 -3.51 9.77
CA LEU A 14 -2.12 -3.55 8.36
C LEU A 14 -1.18 -2.41 7.99
N HIS A 15 -1.40 -1.23 8.57
CA HIS A 15 -0.76 0.01 8.13
C HIS A 15 -0.06 0.74 9.27
N ASP A 16 0.57 0.01 10.18
CA ASP A 16 1.39 0.61 11.24
C ASP A 16 2.54 1.43 10.60
N GLY A 17 2.35 2.75 10.60
CA GLY A 17 3.26 3.71 9.99
C GLY A 17 4.55 3.94 10.77
N SER A 18 4.73 3.27 11.92
CA SER A 18 5.99 3.33 12.69
C SER A 18 7.19 2.72 11.93
N ILE A 19 6.91 1.88 10.93
CA ILE A 19 7.88 1.06 10.20
C ILE A 19 8.15 1.63 8.79
N LEU A 20 7.49 2.72 8.38
CA LEU A 20 7.73 3.34 7.08
C LEU A 20 9.09 4.08 7.02
N PRO A 21 9.65 4.31 5.81
CA PRO A 21 10.88 5.07 5.63
C PRO A 21 10.81 6.42 6.37
N GLY A 22 11.82 6.71 7.20
CA GLY A 22 11.81 7.82 8.17
C GLY A 22 11.49 7.41 9.63
N GLY A 23 11.22 6.12 9.86
CA GLY A 23 11.06 5.49 11.18
C GLY A 23 12.34 4.82 11.73
N ALA A 24 12.15 3.86 12.65
CA ALA A 24 13.26 3.02 13.15
C ALA A 24 13.69 2.01 12.08
N ASN A 25 14.98 1.65 12.03
CA ASN A 25 15.45 0.53 11.20
C ASN A 25 14.91 -0.78 11.78
N PRO A 26 13.93 -1.43 11.13
CA PRO A 26 13.31 -2.63 11.69
C PRO A 26 14.28 -3.80 11.61
N THR A 27 14.32 -4.60 12.67
CA THR A 27 15.05 -5.87 12.68
C THR A 27 14.39 -6.88 11.72
N PRO A 28 15.15 -7.87 11.20
CA PRO A 28 14.57 -8.91 10.35
C PRO A 28 13.39 -9.67 10.99
N GLU A 29 13.42 -9.84 12.32
CA GLU A 29 12.33 -10.48 13.06
C GLU A 29 11.06 -9.61 13.08
N GLU A 30 11.19 -8.29 13.25
CA GLU A 30 10.07 -7.34 13.17
C GLU A 30 9.44 -7.30 11.78
N VAL A 31 10.27 -7.35 10.72
CA VAL A 31 9.77 -7.44 9.33
C VAL A 31 8.98 -8.72 9.12
N LYS A 32 9.50 -9.87 9.55
CA LYS A 32 8.81 -11.16 9.42
C LYS A 32 7.48 -11.17 10.18
N LEU A 33 7.47 -10.66 11.42
CA LEU A 33 6.26 -10.55 12.23
C LEU A 33 5.22 -9.65 11.56
N ARG A 34 5.65 -8.51 11.01
CA ARG A 34 4.78 -7.60 10.26
C ARG A 34 4.12 -8.28 9.06
N LEU A 35 4.88 -9.02 8.26
CA LEU A 35 4.35 -9.75 7.10
C LEU A 35 3.33 -10.82 7.51
N GLU A 36 3.61 -11.55 8.60
CA GLU A 36 2.69 -12.55 9.13
C GLU A 36 1.37 -11.91 9.63
N ILE A 37 1.46 -10.80 10.36
CA ILE A 37 0.29 -10.04 10.83
C ILE A 37 -0.52 -9.52 9.63
N ARG A 38 0.15 -8.96 8.61
CA ARG A 38 -0.51 -8.45 7.40
C ARG A 38 -1.20 -9.55 6.63
N SER A 39 -0.54 -10.69 6.40
CA SER A 39 -1.13 -11.85 5.72
C SER A 39 -2.37 -12.35 6.44
N LYS A 40 -2.29 -12.56 7.76
CA LYS A 40 -3.44 -12.96 8.60
C LYS A 40 -4.58 -11.95 8.55
N THR A 41 -4.25 -10.66 8.57
CA THR A 41 -5.26 -9.59 8.54
C THR A 41 -5.91 -9.46 7.16
N SER A 42 -5.16 -9.62 6.06
CA SER A 42 -5.70 -9.64 4.70
C SER A 42 -6.66 -10.80 4.49
N GLN A 43 -6.30 -11.99 4.99
CA GLN A 43 -7.19 -13.14 4.98
C GLN A 43 -8.48 -12.89 5.79
N ALA A 44 -8.36 -12.25 6.96
CA ALA A 44 -9.52 -11.89 7.77
C ALA A 44 -10.42 -10.87 7.05
N LEU A 45 -9.87 -9.87 6.36
CA LEU A 45 -10.63 -8.93 5.54
C LEU A 45 -11.37 -9.62 4.40
N THR A 46 -10.72 -10.55 3.70
CA THR A 46 -11.34 -11.35 2.64
C THR A 46 -12.50 -12.19 3.19
N ASN A 47 -12.35 -12.78 4.37
CA ASN A 47 -13.42 -13.53 5.03
C ASN A 47 -14.60 -12.62 5.40
N ILE A 48 -14.33 -11.43 5.94
CA ILE A 48 -15.36 -10.45 6.31
C ILE A 48 -16.16 -10.02 5.07
N VAL A 49 -15.49 -9.62 3.99
CA VAL A 49 -16.15 -9.23 2.73
C VAL A 49 -16.94 -10.40 2.15
N SER A 50 -16.39 -11.60 2.18
CA SER A 50 -17.06 -12.80 1.66
C SER A 50 -18.30 -13.19 2.45
N SER A 51 -18.33 -12.88 3.76
CA SER A 51 -19.46 -13.15 4.65
C SER A 51 -20.62 -12.13 4.54
N ASN A 52 -20.45 -11.07 3.76
CA ASN A 52 -21.48 -10.05 3.60
C ASN A 52 -22.74 -10.64 2.94
N THR A 53 -23.90 -10.43 3.58
CA THR A 53 -25.21 -10.93 3.14
C THR A 53 -25.85 -10.06 2.06
N ASP A 54 -25.44 -8.80 1.96
CA ASP A 54 -25.84 -7.91 0.87
C ASP A 54 -24.98 -8.22 -0.37
N GLY A 55 -25.62 -8.78 -1.40
CA GLY A 55 -24.94 -9.22 -2.62
C GLY A 55 -24.31 -8.09 -3.44
N ASP A 56 -24.94 -6.91 -3.47
CA ASP A 56 -24.44 -5.77 -4.23
C ASP A 56 -23.27 -5.12 -3.50
N GLN A 57 -23.41 -4.91 -2.19
CA GLN A 57 -22.33 -4.41 -1.36
C GLN A 57 -21.13 -5.37 -1.36
N LYS A 58 -21.37 -6.69 -1.27
CA LYS A 58 -20.33 -7.72 -1.37
C LYS A 58 -19.57 -7.62 -2.69
N ARG A 59 -20.26 -7.41 -3.82
CA ARG A 59 -19.62 -7.28 -5.14
C ARG A 59 -18.72 -6.04 -5.20
N ILE A 60 -19.20 -4.91 -4.70
CA ILE A 60 -18.43 -3.66 -4.64
C ILE A 60 -17.18 -3.85 -3.78
N GLU A 61 -17.34 -4.36 -2.56
CA GLU A 61 -16.25 -4.56 -1.61
C GLU A 61 -15.24 -5.60 -2.12
N SER A 62 -15.70 -6.69 -2.73
CA SER A 62 -14.81 -7.72 -3.28
C SER A 62 -13.98 -7.17 -4.43
N HIS A 63 -14.58 -6.31 -5.26
CA HIS A 63 -13.90 -5.67 -6.37
C HIS A 63 -12.84 -4.67 -5.87
N VAL A 64 -13.20 -3.79 -4.93
CA VAL A 64 -12.27 -2.85 -4.29
C VAL A 64 -11.14 -3.60 -3.56
N LEU A 65 -11.47 -4.61 -2.76
CA LEU A 65 -10.50 -5.37 -1.97
C LEU A 65 -9.43 -6.01 -2.86
N ARG A 66 -9.80 -6.55 -4.02
CA ARG A 66 -8.84 -7.16 -4.96
C ARG A 66 -7.75 -6.19 -5.41
N HIS A 67 -8.14 -4.97 -5.77
CA HIS A 67 -7.18 -3.95 -6.20
C HIS A 67 -6.34 -3.43 -5.03
N LEU A 68 -6.93 -3.29 -3.84
CA LEU A 68 -6.18 -2.93 -2.63
C LEU A 68 -5.19 -4.02 -2.21
N GLU A 69 -5.53 -5.31 -2.33
CA GLU A 69 -4.58 -6.40 -2.05
C GLU A 69 -3.41 -6.41 -3.02
N MET A 70 -3.65 -6.11 -4.31
CA MET A 70 -2.55 -5.96 -5.27
C MET A 70 -1.59 -4.84 -4.85
N ILE A 71 -2.12 -3.67 -4.46
CA ILE A 71 -1.30 -2.55 -4.00
C ILE A 71 -0.55 -2.90 -2.70
N ARG A 72 -1.22 -3.57 -1.74
CA ARG A 72 -0.60 -4.03 -0.48
C ARG A 72 0.56 -4.97 -0.72
N ARG A 73 0.41 -5.95 -1.61
CA ARG A 73 1.44 -6.92 -1.94
C ARG A 73 2.66 -6.23 -2.54
N VAL A 74 2.47 -5.35 -3.52
CA VAL A 74 3.60 -4.60 -4.11
C VAL A 74 4.24 -3.67 -3.08
N SER A 75 3.47 -3.11 -2.15
CA SER A 75 4.03 -2.33 -1.03
C SER A 75 4.90 -3.19 -0.11
N GLU A 76 4.51 -4.45 0.15
CA GLU A 76 5.33 -5.41 0.91
C GLU A 76 6.65 -5.70 0.18
N ASP A 77 6.57 -6.04 -1.11
CA ASP A 77 7.75 -6.34 -1.93
C ASP A 77 8.74 -5.14 -1.96
N LEU A 78 8.23 -3.92 -2.13
CA LEU A 78 9.06 -2.70 -2.12
C LEU A 78 9.66 -2.43 -0.74
N PHE A 79 8.88 -2.65 0.32
CA PHE A 79 9.34 -2.47 1.69
C PHE A 79 10.45 -3.46 2.05
N GLU A 80 10.29 -4.74 1.72
CA GLU A 80 11.32 -5.77 1.92
C GLU A 80 12.60 -5.40 1.18
N SER A 81 12.50 -5.02 -0.10
CA SER A 81 13.67 -4.60 -0.89
C SER A 81 14.38 -3.38 -0.30
N LEU A 82 13.64 -2.41 0.25
CA LEU A 82 14.22 -1.25 0.94
C LEU A 82 14.95 -1.65 2.23
N VAL A 83 14.36 -2.54 3.02
CA VAL A 83 14.96 -3.00 4.29
C VAL A 83 16.22 -3.83 4.02
N GLU A 84 16.21 -4.72 3.03
CA GLU A 84 17.38 -5.48 2.60
C GLU A 84 18.53 -4.57 2.19
N LYS A 85 18.26 -3.52 1.39
CA LYS A 85 19.27 -2.53 0.99
C LYS A 85 19.86 -1.77 2.19
N ASN A 86 19.03 -1.44 3.18
CA ASN A 86 19.48 -0.72 4.38
C ASN A 86 20.35 -1.59 5.29
N HIS A 87 20.04 -2.89 5.42
CA HIS A 87 20.81 -3.83 6.26
C HIS A 87 22.09 -4.35 5.62
N THR A 88 22.11 -4.48 4.29
CA THR A 88 23.31 -4.94 3.56
C THR A 88 24.39 -3.86 3.45
N GLY A 89 24.06 -2.61 3.80
CA GLY A 89 24.93 -1.46 3.59
C GLY A 89 25.12 -1.19 2.11
N ALA A 90 25.33 0.07 1.72
CA ALA A 90 25.62 0.46 0.34
C ALA A 90 27.02 0.01 -0.12
N SER A 91 27.41 -1.25 0.13
CA SER A 91 28.72 -1.81 -0.18
C SER A 91 28.64 -3.33 -0.33
N SER A 92 28.26 -3.80 -1.52
CA SER A 92 28.78 -5.11 -1.99
C SER A 92 28.73 -5.19 -3.51
N GLU A 93 29.68 -4.52 -4.16
CA GLU A 93 30.31 -5.08 -5.36
C GLU A 93 31.06 -6.35 -4.93
N SER A 94 30.38 -7.50 -4.84
CA SER A 94 30.96 -8.85 -5.04
C SER A 94 30.04 -9.97 -4.56
N ALA A 95 30.10 -11.06 -5.32
CA ALA A 95 29.67 -12.43 -5.03
C ALA A 95 28.22 -12.82 -5.40
N GLU A 96 28.08 -13.24 -6.66
CA GLU A 96 27.50 -14.55 -7.05
C GLU A 96 26.52 -15.18 -6.06
N SER A 97 25.31 -14.63 -6.02
CA SER A 97 24.10 -15.45 -5.94
C SER A 97 23.34 -15.21 -7.24
N PRO A 98 22.48 -16.13 -7.73
CA PRO A 98 21.63 -15.83 -8.86
C PRO A 98 20.59 -14.82 -8.37
N THR A 99 21.01 -13.56 -8.31
CA THR A 99 20.18 -12.40 -8.03
C THR A 99 19.08 -12.43 -9.05
N ARG A 100 17.90 -12.91 -8.63
CA ARG A 100 16.64 -12.56 -9.28
C ARG A 100 16.69 -11.05 -9.45
N HIS A 101 16.94 -10.58 -10.66
CA HIS A 101 16.98 -9.15 -10.93
C HIS A 101 15.65 -8.57 -10.44
N PRO A 102 15.64 -7.73 -9.39
CA PRO A 102 14.40 -7.19 -8.84
C PRO A 102 13.63 -6.45 -9.94
N VAL A 103 14.37 -5.83 -10.86
CA VAL A 103 13.86 -5.02 -11.98
C VAL A 103 12.83 -5.73 -12.85
N ALA A 104 12.98 -7.02 -13.18
CA ALA A 104 12.06 -7.72 -14.09
C ALA A 104 10.74 -8.13 -13.41
N GLU A 105 10.79 -8.50 -12.13
CA GLU A 105 9.61 -8.82 -11.32
C GLU A 105 8.89 -7.51 -10.90
N THR A 106 9.66 -6.47 -10.57
CA THR A 106 9.16 -5.10 -10.35
C THR A 106 8.48 -4.53 -11.59
N LEU A 107 8.98 -4.79 -12.82
CA LEU A 107 8.34 -4.37 -14.07
C LEU A 107 7.01 -5.09 -14.34
N LYS A 108 6.91 -6.39 -14.05
CA LYS A 108 5.65 -7.13 -14.18
C LYS A 108 4.60 -6.67 -13.16
N ASN A 109 5.06 -6.32 -11.96
CA ASN A 109 4.23 -5.78 -10.90
C ASN A 109 3.88 -4.30 -11.17
N ALA A 110 4.72 -3.55 -11.89
CA ALA A 110 4.52 -2.14 -12.24
C ALA A 110 3.26 -1.91 -13.06
N GLU A 111 3.04 -2.67 -14.14
CA GLU A 111 1.81 -2.51 -14.93
C GLU A 111 0.56 -2.92 -14.12
N SER A 112 0.68 -3.98 -13.33
CA SER A 112 -0.42 -4.50 -12.48
C SER A 112 -0.82 -3.51 -11.39
N ILE A 113 0.15 -2.81 -10.79
CA ILE A 113 -0.14 -1.78 -9.78
C ILE A 113 -0.71 -0.52 -10.41
N ILE A 114 -0.18 -0.08 -11.56
CA ILE A 114 -0.74 1.07 -12.28
C ILE A 114 -2.19 0.80 -12.70
N HIS A 115 -2.49 -0.41 -13.18
CA HIS A 115 -3.87 -0.82 -13.45
C HIS A 115 -4.73 -0.76 -12.19
N SER A 116 -4.26 -1.32 -11.06
CA SER A 116 -5.02 -1.33 -9.81
C SER A 116 -5.25 0.08 -9.25
N LEU A 117 -4.25 0.97 -9.32
CA LEU A 117 -4.38 2.37 -8.93
C LEU A 117 -5.35 3.12 -9.86
N ARG A 118 -5.31 2.86 -11.18
CA ARG A 118 -6.27 3.45 -12.11
C ARG A 118 -7.70 3.04 -11.79
N GLU A 119 -7.95 1.75 -11.56
CA GLU A 119 -9.28 1.26 -11.17
C GLU A 119 -9.77 1.93 -9.88
N ILE A 120 -8.93 2.00 -8.84
CA ILE A 120 -9.29 2.71 -7.60
C ILE A 120 -9.55 4.21 -7.85
N MET A 121 -8.77 4.87 -8.71
CA MET A 121 -8.97 6.27 -9.10
C MET A 121 -10.30 6.48 -9.84
N GLU A 122 -10.76 5.51 -10.63
CA GLU A 122 -12.06 5.57 -11.28
C GLU A 122 -13.19 5.36 -10.25
N LEU A 123 -13.04 4.38 -9.36
CA LEU A 123 -14.03 4.02 -8.33
C LEU A 123 -14.23 5.11 -7.27
N VAL A 124 -13.18 5.84 -6.87
CA VAL A 124 -13.24 6.83 -5.78
C VAL A 124 -14.20 8.01 -6.07
N ASN A 125 -14.56 8.22 -7.34
CA ASN A 125 -15.52 9.25 -7.75
C ASN A 125 -16.96 8.94 -7.29
N TYR A 126 -17.27 7.66 -7.06
CA TYR A 126 -18.61 7.22 -6.68
C TYR A 126 -18.73 7.04 -5.17
N LYS A 127 -19.82 7.56 -4.58
CA LYS A 127 -19.99 7.62 -3.12
C LYS A 127 -19.91 6.25 -2.44
N VAL A 128 -20.59 5.24 -2.96
CA VAL A 128 -20.67 3.90 -2.34
C VAL A 128 -19.31 3.20 -2.38
N GLN A 129 -18.65 3.27 -3.54
CA GLN A 129 -17.31 2.73 -3.76
C GLN A 129 -16.29 3.46 -2.90
N ARG A 130 -16.37 4.79 -2.78
CA ARG A 130 -15.49 5.58 -1.90
C ARG A 130 -15.62 5.17 -0.43
N LEU A 131 -16.84 4.90 0.04
CA LEU A 131 -17.06 4.36 1.39
C LEU A 131 -16.38 2.99 1.53
N ALA A 132 -16.56 2.08 0.58
CA ALA A 132 -15.90 0.78 0.60
C ALA A 132 -14.37 0.90 0.56
N ILE A 133 -13.82 1.82 -0.24
CA ILE A 133 -12.37 2.11 -0.28
C ILE A 133 -11.89 2.58 1.09
N ASN A 134 -12.60 3.51 1.75
CA ASN A 134 -12.25 3.99 3.08
C ASN A 134 -12.32 2.88 4.14
N GLU A 135 -13.41 2.11 4.18
CA GLU A 135 -13.61 1.02 5.13
C GLU A 135 -12.56 -0.09 4.98
N LEU A 136 -12.14 -0.37 3.74
CA LEU A 136 -11.12 -1.37 3.45
C LEU A 136 -9.70 -0.82 3.53
N GLY A 137 -9.49 0.39 4.06
CA GLY A 137 -8.15 0.94 4.32
C GLY A 137 -7.43 1.50 3.10
N GLY A 138 -8.17 1.87 2.05
CA GLY A 138 -7.63 2.40 0.81
C GLY A 138 -6.77 3.65 0.99
N LEU A 139 -7.13 4.54 1.93
CA LEU A 139 -6.31 5.70 2.27
C LEU A 139 -4.88 5.29 2.63
N PHE A 140 -4.75 4.36 3.57
CA PHE A 140 -3.46 3.91 4.06
C PHE A 140 -2.69 3.14 2.99
N CYS A 141 -3.38 2.26 2.28
CA CYS A 141 -2.80 1.45 1.22
C CYS A 141 -2.17 2.30 0.11
N VAL A 142 -2.86 3.37 -0.32
CA VAL A 142 -2.38 4.26 -1.39
C VAL A 142 -1.29 5.21 -0.89
N ALA A 143 -1.37 5.66 0.36
CA ALA A 143 -0.32 6.49 0.94
C ALA A 143 0.97 5.71 1.16
N GLU A 144 0.87 4.47 1.66
CA GLU A 144 2.02 3.59 1.90
C GLU A 144 2.82 3.31 0.62
N ILE A 145 2.16 2.92 -0.47
CA ILE A 145 2.84 2.68 -1.74
C ILE A 145 3.53 3.94 -2.27
N LEU A 146 2.89 5.11 -2.13
CA LEU A 146 3.46 6.37 -2.57
C LEU A 146 4.74 6.71 -1.79
N ILE A 147 4.72 6.55 -0.47
CA ILE A 147 5.88 6.77 0.40
C ILE A 147 7.01 5.81 0.04
N LEU A 148 6.72 4.53 -0.10
CA LEU A 148 7.72 3.51 -0.44
C LEU A 148 8.33 3.75 -1.81
N HIS A 149 7.51 4.07 -2.81
CA HIS A 149 7.97 4.38 -4.16
C HIS A 149 8.91 5.58 -4.18
N CYS A 150 8.57 6.67 -3.50
CA CYS A 150 9.45 7.86 -3.45
C CYS A 150 10.70 7.66 -2.57
N SER A 151 10.62 6.78 -1.56
CA SER A 151 11.78 6.45 -0.71
C SER A 151 12.75 5.50 -1.42
N SER A 152 12.24 4.67 -2.33
CA SER A 152 13.05 3.85 -3.21
C SER A 152 13.66 4.73 -4.29
N LYS A 153 14.90 5.17 -4.08
CA LYS A 153 15.76 5.81 -5.10
C LYS A 153 16.10 4.81 -6.22
N HIS A 154 15.10 4.28 -6.92
CA HIS A 154 15.31 3.44 -8.09
C HIS A 154 15.75 4.31 -9.27
N ASP A 155 16.71 3.81 -10.03
CA ASP A 155 17.32 4.46 -11.20
C ASP A 155 16.31 5.27 -12.02
N GLU A 156 16.45 6.58 -11.95
CA GLU A 156 15.45 7.56 -12.39
C GLU A 156 15.14 7.49 -13.89
N GLU A 157 16.05 6.93 -14.70
CA GLU A 157 15.94 6.95 -16.17
C GLU A 157 15.10 5.80 -16.76
N ALA A 158 15.01 4.63 -16.11
CA ALA A 158 14.35 3.45 -16.69
C ALA A 158 12.87 3.28 -16.28
N GLN A 159 12.41 4.02 -15.27
CA GLN A 159 11.09 3.85 -14.62
C GLN A 159 10.27 5.15 -14.57
N GLU A 160 10.73 6.22 -15.23
CA GLU A 160 10.16 7.57 -15.09
C GLU A 160 8.65 7.63 -15.41
N GLU A 161 8.23 6.98 -16.51
CA GLU A 161 6.84 6.99 -16.95
C GLU A 161 5.91 6.26 -15.98
N THR A 162 6.31 5.08 -15.52
CA THR A 162 5.56 4.28 -14.53
C THR A 162 5.50 5.01 -13.18
N GLY A 163 6.63 5.52 -12.69
CA GLY A 163 6.68 6.27 -11.43
C GLY A 163 5.82 7.53 -11.47
N SER A 164 5.85 8.25 -12.60
CA SER A 164 4.99 9.42 -12.82
C SER A 164 3.50 9.07 -12.74
N ARG A 165 3.06 7.98 -13.41
CA ARG A 165 1.67 7.49 -13.34
C ARG A 165 1.29 7.07 -11.92
N LEU A 166 2.17 6.37 -11.22
CA LEU A 166 1.93 5.94 -9.83
C LEU A 166 1.67 7.14 -8.93
N ARG A 167 2.54 8.17 -9.00
CA ARG A 167 2.40 9.41 -8.23
C ARG A 167 1.12 10.15 -8.59
N GLN A 168 0.82 10.28 -9.88
CA GLN A 168 -0.39 10.97 -10.35
C GLN A 168 -1.67 10.29 -9.87
N TYR A 169 -1.79 8.97 -10.03
CA TYR A 169 -2.98 8.24 -9.60
C TYR A 169 -3.11 8.24 -8.08
N SER A 170 -2.03 7.98 -7.36
CA SER A 170 -2.03 8.00 -5.90
C SER A 170 -2.43 9.37 -5.35
N GLY A 171 -1.86 10.46 -5.89
CA GLY A 171 -2.21 11.82 -5.49
C GLY A 171 -3.69 12.16 -5.75
N ARG A 172 -4.24 11.76 -6.90
CA ARG A 172 -5.67 11.96 -7.21
C ARG A 172 -6.58 11.17 -6.29
N ILE A 173 -6.24 9.91 -5.99
CA ILE A 173 -7.00 9.08 -5.04
C ILE A 173 -6.96 9.72 -3.66
N LEU A 174 -5.78 10.06 -3.12
CA LEU A 174 -5.63 10.65 -1.79
C LEU A 174 -6.37 11.99 -1.67
N THR A 175 -6.31 12.83 -2.72
CA THR A 175 -7.08 14.09 -2.76
C THR A 175 -8.58 13.83 -2.70
N ASN A 176 -9.09 12.81 -3.40
CA ASN A 176 -10.52 12.48 -3.38
C ASN A 176 -10.94 11.88 -2.03
N LEU A 177 -10.14 10.97 -1.46
CA LEU A 177 -10.40 10.37 -0.15
C LEU A 177 -10.35 11.38 0.99
N THR A 178 -9.57 12.46 0.86
CA THR A 178 -9.51 13.54 1.85
C THR A 178 -10.47 14.70 1.56
N TYR A 179 -11.13 14.71 0.40
CA TYR A 179 -12.09 15.75 0.05
C TYR A 179 -13.31 15.67 0.97
N ALA A 180 -13.54 16.75 1.72
CA ALA A 180 -14.60 16.86 2.73
C ALA A 180 -14.58 15.77 3.84
N ASP A 181 -13.48 15.02 3.99
CA ASP A 181 -13.31 14.01 5.04
C ASP A 181 -12.18 14.43 6.00
N ASN A 182 -12.56 15.04 7.13
CA ASN A 182 -11.59 15.54 8.10
C ASN A 182 -10.87 14.42 8.86
N LEU A 183 -11.49 13.25 9.00
CA LEU A 183 -10.86 12.10 9.63
C LEU A 183 -9.70 11.63 8.75
N ASN A 184 -9.96 11.42 7.45
CA ASN A 184 -8.92 11.03 6.50
C ASN A 184 -7.79 12.04 6.41
N LYS A 185 -8.08 13.35 6.49
CA LYS A 185 -7.02 14.38 6.57
C LYS A 185 -6.12 14.19 7.79
N VAL A 186 -6.70 14.01 8.98
CA VAL A 186 -5.92 13.82 10.22
C VAL A 186 -5.11 12.53 10.17
N LEU A 187 -5.71 11.43 9.68
CA LEU A 187 -5.00 10.16 9.52
C LEU A 187 -3.81 10.29 8.55
N LEU A 188 -4.02 10.96 7.42
CA LEU A 188 -2.98 11.18 6.42
C LEU A 188 -1.84 12.07 6.96
N MET A 189 -2.16 13.14 7.71
CA MET A 189 -1.15 14.00 8.34
C MET A 189 -0.31 13.27 9.41
N ASN A 190 -0.87 12.24 10.06
CA ASN A 190 -0.17 11.45 11.06
C ASN A 190 0.73 10.35 10.46
N MET A 191 0.70 10.14 9.13
CA MET A 191 1.59 9.19 8.46
C MET A 191 3.00 9.77 8.32
N ARG A 192 3.96 9.13 8.97
CA ARG A 192 5.39 9.47 8.82
C ARG A 192 5.85 9.21 7.38
N GLY A 193 6.76 10.05 6.89
CA GLY A 193 7.32 9.96 5.54
C GLY A 193 6.47 10.61 4.44
N LEU A 194 5.16 10.80 4.63
CA LEU A 194 4.31 11.38 3.58
C LEU A 194 4.62 12.86 3.28
N LEU A 195 4.81 13.68 4.32
CA LEU A 195 5.13 15.11 4.13
C LEU A 195 6.53 15.32 3.52
N GLU A 196 7.45 14.38 3.74
CA GLU A 196 8.78 14.39 3.13
C GLU A 196 8.71 13.92 1.67
N THR A 197 7.78 13.01 1.37
CA THR A 197 7.54 12.46 0.03
C THR A 197 6.86 13.45 -0.94
N VAL A 198 6.05 14.38 -0.43
CA VAL A 198 5.24 15.32 -1.24
C VAL A 198 5.91 16.69 -1.44
N ARG A 199 7.16 16.85 -0.97
CA ARG A 199 7.92 18.11 -1.11
C ARG A 199 8.45 18.37 -2.51
#